data_AF-A0A0A2WFY6-F1
#
_entry.id   AF-A0A0A2WFY6-F1
#
_cell.length_a   1.000
_cell.length_b   1.000
_cell.length_c   1.000
_cell.angle_alpha   90.00
_cell.angle_beta   90.00
_cell.angle_gamma   90.00
#
_symmetry.space_group_name_H-M   'P 1'
#
loop_
_entity.id
_entity.type
_entity.pdbx_description
1 polymer ?
#
loop_
_entity_poly.entity_id
_entity_poly.type
_entity_poly.pdbx_seq_one_letter_code
_entity_poly.pdbx_strand_id
1 'polypeptide(L)'
;MDEAETAFDRAIRFRQPTPYEPTLDVDGLLAHAPAVPTSVAGRRAAVLGSLQAMGGGTGDSIGAPNGYLPSAVDGRVQQDGLAFFATPAARGWAEEQIQAKQREGGADAATMTTTTTTTAFATVGEAVQKVVFETAVAGAHETPRFATDVHGIVRAQHLRAGSYGPAATAMFEKKLRSLVGEPKPAAVESERAKEAKA
;
A
#
# COMPACT_ATOMS: atom_id res chain seq x y z
N MET A 1 -6.15 -49.64 27.57
CA MET A 1 -6.11 -48.19 27.78
C MET A 1 -6.55 -47.93 29.20
N ASP A 2 -5.74 -47.16 29.92
CA ASP A 2 -6.17 -46.60 31.19
C ASP A 2 -7.14 -45.41 30.95
N GLU A 3 -7.73 -44.91 32.04
CA GLU A 3 -8.75 -43.85 31.96
C GLU A 3 -8.18 -42.53 31.45
N ALA A 4 -6.91 -42.24 31.75
CA ALA A 4 -6.20 -41.04 31.32
C ALA A 4 -5.89 -41.09 29.81
N GLU A 5 -5.43 -42.24 29.31
CA GLU A 5 -5.12 -42.50 27.92
C GLU A 5 -6.40 -42.46 27.06
N THR A 6 -7.52 -42.97 27.58
CA THR A 6 -8.82 -42.88 26.92
C THR A 6 -9.35 -41.44 26.85
N ALA A 7 -9.15 -40.65 27.92
CA ALA A 7 -9.53 -39.23 27.94
C ALA A 7 -8.68 -38.40 26.97
N PHE A 8 -7.39 -38.71 26.87
CA PHE A 8 -6.47 -38.06 25.94
C PHE A 8 -6.76 -38.42 24.48
N ASP A 9 -6.99 -39.69 24.14
CA ASP A 9 -7.37 -40.11 22.79
C ASP A 9 -8.67 -39.44 22.36
N ARG A 10 -9.64 -39.33 23.27
CA ARG A 10 -10.90 -38.60 23.03
C ARG A 10 -10.66 -37.11 22.79
N ALA A 11 -9.78 -36.48 23.56
CA ALA A 11 -9.44 -35.06 23.41
C ALA A 11 -8.73 -34.77 22.08
N ILE A 12 -7.86 -35.67 21.59
CA ILE A 12 -7.21 -35.53 20.28
C ILE A 12 -8.22 -35.76 19.15
N ARG A 13 -9.00 -36.85 19.23
CA ARG A 13 -9.88 -37.29 18.15
C ARG A 13 -11.06 -36.36 17.93
N PHE A 14 -11.65 -35.84 19.01
CA PHE A 14 -12.84 -34.99 18.93
C PHE A 14 -12.54 -33.50 19.12
N ARG A 15 -11.29 -33.14 19.45
CA ARG A 15 -10.87 -31.82 19.96
C ARG A 15 -11.64 -31.44 21.23
N GLN A 16 -10.97 -30.78 22.16
CA GLN A 16 -11.67 -30.23 23.33
C GLN A 16 -12.62 -29.13 22.85
N PRO A 17 -13.89 -29.09 23.32
CA PRO A 17 -14.80 -28.00 22.99
C PRO A 17 -14.23 -26.71 23.59
N THR A 18 -13.73 -25.83 22.73
CA THR A 18 -13.31 -24.49 23.12
C THR A 18 -14.54 -23.60 23.25
N PRO A 19 -14.71 -22.86 24.35
CA PRO A 19 -15.81 -21.91 24.47
C PRO A 19 -15.66 -20.85 23.37
N TYR A 20 -16.74 -20.60 22.63
CA TYR A 20 -16.82 -19.50 21.68
C TYR A 20 -17.40 -18.28 22.40
N GLU A 21 -16.60 -17.23 22.51
CA GLU A 21 -17.04 -15.95 23.04
C GLU A 21 -17.24 -14.98 21.87
N PRO A 22 -18.49 -14.80 21.39
CA PRO A 22 -18.75 -13.84 20.33
C PRO A 22 -18.50 -12.43 20.84
N THR A 23 -17.61 -11.72 20.16
CA THR A 23 -17.40 -10.28 20.36
C THR A 23 -17.70 -9.57 19.06
N LEU A 24 -18.47 -8.49 19.15
CA LEU A 24 -18.75 -7.60 18.04
C LEU A 24 -18.50 -6.17 18.51
N ASP A 25 -17.48 -5.55 17.92
CA ASP A 25 -17.10 -4.18 18.23
C ASP A 25 -17.18 -3.32 16.96
N VAL A 26 -17.50 -2.04 17.15
CA VAL A 26 -17.63 -1.07 16.06
C VAL A 26 -16.28 -0.89 15.36
N ASP A 27 -15.18 -0.85 16.11
CA ASP A 27 -13.85 -0.71 15.52
C ASP A 27 -13.46 -1.94 14.68
N GLY A 28 -13.89 -3.14 15.09
CA GLY A 28 -13.74 -4.36 14.29
C GLY A 28 -14.54 -4.30 12.98
N LEU A 29 -15.73 -3.71 12.99
CA LEU A 29 -16.54 -3.51 11.79
C LEU A 29 -15.96 -2.46 10.84
N LEU A 30 -15.27 -1.43 11.36
CA LEU A 30 -14.64 -0.39 10.54
C LEU A 30 -13.55 -0.95 9.62
N ALA A 31 -12.89 -2.05 10.01
CA ALA A 31 -11.94 -2.77 9.16
C ALA A 31 -12.58 -3.32 7.87
N HIS A 32 -13.90 -3.55 7.89
CA HIS A 32 -14.67 -4.07 6.76
C HIS A 32 -15.53 -3.01 6.08
N ALA A 33 -15.36 -1.73 6.45
CA ALA A 33 -16.13 -0.66 5.84
C ALA A 33 -15.79 -0.53 4.34
N PRO A 34 -16.79 -0.28 3.48
CA PRO A 34 -16.54 -0.07 2.06
C PRO A 34 -15.80 1.25 1.81
N ALA A 35 -14.86 1.25 0.86
CA ALA A 35 -14.14 2.45 0.44
C ALA A 35 -15.06 3.39 -0.35
N VAL A 36 -15.74 4.30 0.36
CA VAL A 36 -16.62 5.32 -0.22
C VAL A 36 -16.21 6.73 0.20
N PRO A 37 -16.26 7.74 -0.70
CA PRO A 37 -15.75 9.08 -0.40
C PRO A 37 -16.65 9.88 0.56
N THR A 38 -17.91 9.47 0.71
CA THR A 38 -18.95 10.25 1.38
C THR A 38 -18.86 10.20 2.91
N SER A 39 -18.37 9.10 3.48
CA SER A 39 -18.33 8.90 4.94
C SER A 39 -16.90 8.92 5.50
N VAL A 40 -16.76 9.23 6.79
CA VAL A 40 -15.45 9.17 7.48
C VAL A 40 -14.90 7.74 7.44
N ALA A 41 -15.74 6.74 7.72
CA ALA A 41 -15.37 5.34 7.66
C ALA A 41 -14.93 4.91 6.25
N GLY A 42 -15.64 5.36 5.21
CA GLY A 42 -15.30 5.04 3.83
C GLY A 42 -14.01 5.71 3.35
N ARG A 43 -13.75 6.96 3.76
CA ARG A 43 -12.47 7.63 3.49
C ARG A 43 -11.31 6.93 4.20
N ARG A 44 -11.51 6.47 5.44
CA ARG A 44 -10.52 5.65 6.16
C ARG A 44 -10.26 4.34 5.41
N ALA A 45 -11.31 3.64 4.98
CA ALA A 45 -11.18 2.42 4.19
C ALA A 45 -10.46 2.65 2.85
N ALA A 46 -10.70 3.79 2.18
CA ALA A 46 -9.98 4.17 0.97
C ALA A 46 -8.47 4.36 1.20
N VAL A 47 -8.09 5.11 2.24
CA VAL A 47 -6.68 5.30 2.63
C VAL A 47 -6.02 3.95 2.95
N LEU A 48 -6.70 3.14 3.74
CA LEU A 48 -6.25 1.82 4.14
C LEU A 48 -6.06 0.88 2.94
N GLY A 49 -6.99 0.88 1.98
CA GLY A 49 -6.85 0.15 0.73
C GLY A 49 -5.67 0.63 -0.12
N SER A 50 -5.42 1.95 -0.20
CA SER A 50 -4.24 2.49 -0.88
C SER A 50 -2.93 2.08 -0.20
N LEU A 51 -2.88 2.11 1.14
CA LEU A 51 -1.71 1.66 1.90
C LEU A 51 -1.45 0.17 1.71
N GLN A 52 -2.49 -0.66 1.72
CA GLN A 52 -2.38 -2.10 1.46
C GLN A 52 -1.91 -2.39 0.03
N ALA A 53 -2.38 -1.62 -0.97
CA ALA A 53 -1.92 -1.75 -2.35
C ALA A 53 -0.44 -1.35 -2.53
N MET A 54 0.02 -0.33 -1.83
CA MET A 54 1.42 0.12 -1.88
C MET A 54 2.37 -0.78 -1.11
N GLY A 55 1.99 -1.25 0.08
CA GLY A 55 2.81 -2.15 0.90
C GLY A 55 2.73 -3.62 0.46
N GLY A 56 2.31 -3.86 -0.78
CA GLY A 56 2.00 -5.17 -1.34
C GLY A 56 3.15 -6.16 -1.17
N GLY A 57 2.97 -7.16 -0.31
CA GLY A 57 4.00 -8.19 -0.12
C GLY A 57 3.94 -8.91 1.22
N THR A 58 3.27 -8.35 2.22
CA THR A 58 3.11 -8.99 3.54
C THR A 58 2.01 -10.04 3.56
N GLY A 59 1.09 -10.05 2.59
CA GLY A 59 -0.07 -10.96 2.59
C GLY A 59 -1.04 -10.72 3.76
N ASP A 60 -0.79 -9.67 4.55
CA ASP A 60 -1.62 -9.24 5.65
C ASP A 60 -2.71 -8.31 5.11
N SER A 61 -3.96 -8.57 5.50
CA SER A 61 -5.12 -7.90 4.93
C SER A 61 -6.03 -7.38 6.02
N ILE A 62 -6.62 -6.23 5.77
CA ILE A 62 -7.49 -5.57 6.73
C ILE A 62 -8.76 -6.39 6.91
N GLY A 63 -9.13 -6.64 8.17
CA GLY A 63 -10.30 -7.45 8.51
C GLY A 63 -10.10 -8.97 8.37
N ALA A 64 -8.98 -9.42 7.81
CA ALA A 64 -8.59 -10.83 7.82
C ALA A 64 -7.07 -10.97 8.08
N PRO A 65 -6.58 -10.52 9.26
CA PRO A 65 -5.20 -10.71 9.64
C PRO A 65 -4.97 -12.20 9.85
N ASN A 66 -4.22 -12.80 8.94
CA ASN A 66 -3.85 -14.22 8.99
C ASN A 66 -2.71 -14.48 9.99
N GLY A 67 -2.04 -13.43 10.49
CA GLY A 67 -0.92 -13.54 11.44
C GLY A 67 0.33 -14.21 10.87
N TYR A 68 0.25 -14.73 9.63
CA TYR A 68 1.32 -15.37 8.90
C TYR A 68 1.82 -14.42 7.82
N LEU A 69 2.90 -13.75 8.15
CA LEU A 69 3.69 -13.01 7.20
C LEU A 69 4.62 -13.98 6.44
N PRO A 70 4.83 -13.81 5.12
CA PRO A 70 5.73 -14.66 4.34
C PRO A 70 7.12 -14.77 4.98
N SER A 71 7.76 -15.93 4.92
CA SER A 71 9.13 -16.13 5.44
C SER A 71 10.19 -15.16 4.86
N ALA A 72 9.85 -14.53 3.72
CA ALA A 72 10.64 -13.54 3.00
C ALA A 72 10.08 -12.10 3.10
N VAL A 73 9.35 -11.73 4.15
CA VAL A 73 8.89 -10.34 4.34
C VAL A 73 10.03 -9.35 4.24
N ASP A 74 11.17 -9.64 4.88
CA ASP A 74 12.37 -8.82 4.78
C ASP A 74 12.87 -8.65 3.33
N GLY A 75 12.93 -9.75 2.57
CA GLY A 75 13.33 -9.70 1.15
C GLY A 75 12.38 -8.89 0.27
N ARG A 76 11.07 -8.89 0.56
CA ARG A 76 10.10 -8.04 -0.15
C ARG A 76 10.16 -6.60 0.30
N VAL A 77 10.27 -6.32 1.60
CA VAL A 77 10.47 -4.95 2.10
C VAL A 77 11.75 -4.34 1.50
N GLN A 78 12.82 -5.13 1.37
CA GLN A 78 14.06 -4.69 0.72
C GLN A 78 13.89 -4.44 -0.78
N GLN A 79 13.03 -5.19 -1.47
CA GLN A 79 12.76 -5.01 -2.90
C GLN A 79 11.82 -3.82 -3.17
N ASP A 80 10.73 -3.72 -2.41
CA ASP A 80 9.62 -2.79 -2.66
C ASP A 80 9.76 -1.48 -1.84
N GLY A 81 10.60 -1.48 -0.81
CA GLY A 81 10.86 -0.33 0.06
C GLY A 81 9.72 0.03 1.04
N LEU A 82 8.58 -0.66 0.95
CA LEU A 82 7.38 -0.43 1.76
C LEU A 82 6.79 -1.77 2.23
N ALA A 83 6.14 -1.75 3.38
CA ALA A 83 5.35 -2.88 3.87
C ALA A 83 4.10 -2.42 4.59
N PHE A 84 3.01 -3.17 4.40
CA PHE A 84 1.75 -2.95 5.09
C PHE A 84 1.53 -4.01 6.16
N PHE A 85 1.20 -3.60 7.38
CA PHE A 85 0.82 -4.50 8.47
C PHE A 85 -0.59 -4.11 8.92
N ALA A 86 -1.54 -5.05 8.85
CA ALA A 86 -2.92 -4.82 9.26
C ALA A 86 -3.05 -4.74 10.78
N THR A 87 -2.14 -5.42 11.51
CA THR A 87 -2.12 -5.40 12.97
C THR A 87 -0.75 -5.05 13.54
N PRO A 88 -0.68 -4.42 14.73
CA PRO A 88 0.58 -4.20 15.44
C PRO A 88 1.32 -5.51 15.75
N ALA A 89 0.57 -6.59 16.01
CA ALA A 89 1.14 -7.92 16.28
C ALA A 89 1.90 -8.48 15.07
N ALA A 90 1.36 -8.33 13.85
CA ALA A 90 2.05 -8.74 12.63
C ALA A 90 3.37 -7.97 12.45
N ARG A 91 3.37 -6.65 12.69
CA ARG A 91 4.59 -5.84 12.68
C ARG A 91 5.60 -6.32 13.72
N GLY A 92 5.17 -6.54 14.96
CA GLY A 92 6.04 -7.00 16.04
C GLY A 92 6.71 -8.34 15.72
N TRP A 93 5.93 -9.31 15.22
CA TRP A 93 6.46 -10.58 14.77
C TRP A 93 7.50 -10.43 13.65
N ALA A 94 7.24 -9.55 12.67
CA ALA A 94 8.20 -9.30 11.59
C ALA A 94 9.51 -8.69 12.10
N GLU A 95 9.44 -7.75 13.04
CA GLU A 95 10.62 -7.14 13.67
C GLU A 95 11.44 -8.19 14.43
N GLU A 96 10.78 -9.06 15.20
CA GLU A 96 11.44 -10.16 15.91
C GLU A 96 12.16 -11.12 14.98
N GLN A 97 11.53 -11.49 13.85
CA GLN A 97 12.13 -12.39 12.85
C GLN A 97 13.35 -11.78 12.17
N ILE A 98 13.31 -10.49 11.82
CA ILE A 98 14.47 -9.79 11.23
C ILE A 98 15.61 -9.72 12.23
N GLN A 99 15.33 -9.36 13.48
CA GLN A 99 16.34 -9.32 14.53
C GLN A 99 16.92 -10.70 14.83
N ALA A 100 16.09 -11.76 14.82
CA ALA A 100 16.56 -13.13 14.99
C ALA A 100 17.54 -13.54 13.87
N LYS A 101 17.20 -13.26 12.60
CA LYS A 101 18.11 -13.50 11.46
C LYS A 101 19.41 -12.71 11.56
N GLN A 102 19.36 -11.46 12.03
CA GLN A 102 20.56 -10.65 12.25
C GLN A 102 21.44 -11.20 13.37
N ARG A 103 20.85 -11.74 14.45
CA ARG A 103 21.59 -12.41 15.52
C ARG A 103 22.22 -13.73 15.06
N GLU A 104 21.51 -14.50 14.23
CA GLU A 104 21.99 -15.78 13.68
C GLU A 104 23.07 -15.60 12.59
N GLY A 105 22.98 -14.53 11.80
CA GLY A 105 23.97 -14.17 10.77
C GLY A 105 25.20 -13.41 11.29
N GLY A 106 25.21 -13.02 12.57
CA GLY A 106 26.25 -12.24 13.23
C GLY A 106 27.41 -13.09 13.78
N ALA A 107 28.14 -13.77 12.91
CA ALA A 107 29.47 -14.32 13.19
C ALA A 107 30.56 -13.44 12.53
N ASP A 108 30.57 -12.14 12.85
CA ASP A 108 31.76 -11.28 12.87
C ASP A 108 31.36 -9.81 13.09
N ALA A 109 31.65 -9.29 14.29
CA ALA A 109 32.29 -8.00 14.53
C ALA A 109 32.00 -7.52 15.96
N ALA A 110 33.05 -7.56 16.77
CA ALA A 110 33.16 -6.83 18.01
C ALA A 110 32.92 -5.33 17.76
N THR A 111 31.78 -4.80 18.18
CA THR A 111 31.60 -3.44 18.73
C THR A 111 30.25 -3.41 19.44
N MET A 112 30.22 -3.91 20.67
CA MET A 112 29.19 -3.53 21.63
C MET A 112 29.48 -2.11 22.09
N THR A 113 28.83 -1.13 21.49
CA THR A 113 28.48 0.09 22.21
C THR A 113 27.09 0.52 21.77
N THR A 114 26.21 0.73 22.74
CA THR A 114 24.81 1.18 22.64
C THR A 114 23.81 0.17 22.08
N THR A 115 23.18 -0.55 23.02
CA THR A 115 21.86 -1.18 22.91
C THR A 115 20.82 -0.13 22.52
N THR A 116 20.78 0.20 21.24
CA THR A 116 19.66 0.93 20.64
C THR A 116 18.82 -0.13 19.97
N THR A 117 17.62 -0.36 20.48
CA THR A 117 16.60 -1.20 19.85
C THR A 117 16.20 -0.53 18.53
N THR A 118 17.02 -0.65 17.50
CA THR A 118 16.75 -0.05 16.20
C THR A 118 15.55 -0.78 15.60
N THR A 119 14.40 -0.10 15.57
CA THR A 119 13.19 -0.62 14.93
C THR A 119 13.50 -0.96 13.47
N ALA A 120 13.26 -2.20 13.06
CA ALA A 120 13.55 -2.64 11.69
C ALA A 120 12.68 -1.91 10.66
N PHE A 121 11.47 -1.50 11.05
CA PHE A 121 10.57 -0.71 10.22
C PHE A 121 10.40 0.70 10.76
N ALA A 122 10.66 1.69 9.92
CA ALA A 122 10.30 3.08 10.19
C ALA A 122 8.83 3.32 9.81
N THR A 123 8.21 4.31 10.45
CA THR A 123 6.90 4.81 10.01
C THR A 123 7.04 5.51 8.65
N VAL A 124 5.99 5.43 7.84
CA VAL A 124 5.94 6.10 6.53
C VAL A 124 6.10 7.61 6.69
N GLY A 125 6.95 8.21 5.86
CA GLY A 125 7.23 9.65 5.88
C GLY A 125 6.04 10.52 5.45
N GLU A 126 6.05 11.79 5.87
CA GLU A 126 4.96 12.75 5.64
C GLU A 126 4.62 12.94 4.16
N ALA A 127 5.61 12.92 3.27
CA ALA A 127 5.39 13.05 1.83
C ALA A 127 4.46 11.97 1.28
N VAL A 128 4.63 10.72 1.71
CA VAL A 128 3.77 9.61 1.28
C VAL A 128 2.38 9.73 1.89
N GLN A 129 2.30 10.12 3.18
CA GLN A 129 1.00 10.36 3.84
C GLN A 129 0.19 11.43 3.10
N LYS A 130 0.85 12.53 2.69
CA LYS A 130 0.24 13.60 1.92
C LYS A 130 -0.26 13.11 0.56
N VAL A 131 0.56 12.38 -0.19
CA VAL A 131 0.16 11.83 -1.51
C VAL A 131 -1.04 10.89 -1.38
N VAL A 132 -1.05 10.00 -0.38
CA VAL A 132 -2.19 9.10 -0.13
C VAL A 132 -3.43 9.89 0.22
N PHE A 133 -3.32 10.91 1.06
CA PHE A 133 -4.45 11.75 1.41
C PHE A 133 -5.01 12.50 0.18
N GLU A 134 -4.14 13.14 -0.60
CA GLU A 134 -4.54 13.89 -1.78
C GLU A 134 -5.23 12.99 -2.81
N THR A 135 -4.71 11.79 -3.04
CA THR A 135 -5.25 10.86 -4.04
C THR A 135 -6.48 10.10 -3.54
N ALA A 136 -6.42 9.47 -2.37
CA ALA A 136 -7.47 8.60 -1.85
C ALA A 136 -8.63 9.35 -1.18
N VAL A 137 -8.38 10.56 -0.64
CA VAL A 137 -9.39 11.35 0.08
C VAL A 137 -9.81 12.59 -0.68
N ALA A 138 -8.85 13.45 -1.07
CA ALA A 138 -9.18 14.68 -1.76
C ALA A 138 -9.56 14.45 -3.23
N GLY A 139 -9.27 13.27 -3.77
CA GLY A 139 -9.52 12.93 -5.17
C GLY A 139 -8.72 13.81 -6.12
N ALA A 140 -7.52 14.25 -5.72
CA ALA A 140 -6.63 15.03 -6.56
C ALA A 140 -6.21 14.21 -7.77
N HIS A 141 -6.62 14.64 -8.96
CA HIS A 141 -6.27 14.04 -10.24
C HIS A 141 -6.05 15.14 -11.28
N GLU A 142 -5.30 14.83 -12.34
CA GLU A 142 -5.15 15.74 -13.46
C GLU A 142 -6.49 15.83 -14.22
N THR A 143 -7.11 17.01 -14.21
CA THR A 143 -8.38 17.22 -14.93
C THR A 143 -8.13 17.16 -16.45
N PRO A 144 -8.85 16.29 -17.19
CA PRO A 144 -8.80 16.29 -18.64
C PRO A 144 -9.26 17.65 -19.18
N ARG A 145 -8.42 18.31 -19.98
CA ARG A 145 -8.77 19.56 -20.67
C ARG A 145 -9.15 19.28 -22.12
N PHE A 146 -10.12 20.03 -22.63
CA PHE A 146 -10.40 20.03 -24.06
C PHE A 146 -9.20 20.58 -24.82
N ALA A 147 -8.80 19.86 -25.86
CA ALA A 147 -7.68 20.23 -26.71
C ALA A 147 -8.07 20.00 -28.17
N THR A 148 -7.44 20.78 -29.06
CA THR A 148 -7.67 20.72 -30.50
C THR A 148 -6.50 20.10 -31.25
N ASP A 149 -5.35 19.98 -30.60
CA ASP A 149 -4.17 19.30 -31.12
C ASP A 149 -4.20 17.80 -30.75
N VAL A 150 -3.54 16.99 -31.58
CA VAL A 150 -3.54 15.52 -31.43
C VAL A 150 -2.96 15.09 -30.08
N HIS A 151 -1.94 15.78 -29.56
CA HIS A 151 -1.32 15.44 -28.28
C HIS A 151 -2.26 15.69 -27.11
N GLY A 152 -2.90 16.86 -27.08
CA GLY A 152 -3.88 17.19 -26.05
C GLY A 152 -5.12 16.30 -26.09
N ILE A 153 -5.63 15.95 -27.28
CA ILE A 153 -6.78 15.03 -27.42
C ILE A 153 -6.45 13.65 -26.85
N VAL A 154 -5.30 13.09 -27.24
CA VAL A 154 -4.84 11.79 -26.75
C VAL A 154 -4.65 11.82 -25.23
N ARG A 155 -3.99 12.85 -24.70
CA ARG A 155 -3.75 12.98 -23.26
C ARG A 155 -5.05 13.07 -22.49
N ALA A 156 -6.00 13.90 -22.95
CA ALA A 156 -7.32 14.01 -22.35
C ALA A 156 -8.08 12.67 -22.37
N GLN A 157 -7.95 11.91 -23.45
CA GLN A 157 -8.55 10.58 -23.55
C GLN A 157 -7.91 9.57 -22.58
N HIS A 158 -6.58 9.55 -22.45
CA HIS A 158 -5.90 8.68 -21.49
C HIS A 158 -6.24 9.03 -20.05
N LEU A 159 -6.26 10.32 -19.70
CA LEU A 159 -6.66 10.78 -18.37
C LEU A 159 -8.11 10.44 -18.04
N ARG A 160 -9.02 10.54 -19.02
CA ARG A 160 -10.43 10.16 -18.84
C ARG A 160 -10.61 8.65 -18.70
N ALA A 161 -9.88 7.85 -19.49
CA ALA A 161 -10.02 6.41 -19.49
C ALA A 161 -9.41 5.75 -18.24
N GLY A 162 -8.37 6.36 -17.67
CA GLY A 162 -7.69 5.85 -16.46
C GLY A 162 -6.94 4.52 -16.66
N SER A 163 -6.93 3.96 -17.87
CA SER A 163 -6.28 2.68 -18.21
C SER A 163 -4.77 2.82 -18.42
N TYR A 164 -4.27 4.02 -18.68
CA TYR A 164 -2.85 4.30 -18.86
C TYR A 164 -2.26 4.90 -17.59
N GLY A 165 -1.34 4.16 -16.96
CA GLY A 165 -0.50 4.70 -15.89
C GLY A 165 0.51 5.73 -16.41
N PRO A 166 1.13 6.53 -15.53
CA PRO A 166 2.04 7.61 -15.92
C PRO A 166 3.18 7.17 -16.85
N ALA A 167 3.78 6.01 -16.60
CA ALA A 167 4.85 5.46 -17.44
C ALA A 167 4.35 5.08 -18.85
N ALA A 168 3.17 4.45 -18.94
CA ALA A 168 2.57 4.09 -20.22
C ALA A 168 2.18 5.33 -21.02
N THR A 169 1.63 6.35 -20.36
CA THR A 169 1.33 7.66 -20.97
C THR A 169 2.60 8.31 -21.50
N ALA A 170 3.70 8.32 -20.73
CA ALA A 170 4.97 8.90 -21.17
C ALA A 170 5.56 8.16 -22.38
N MET A 171 5.51 6.83 -22.40
CA MET A 171 5.94 6.02 -23.55
C MET A 171 5.10 6.31 -24.80
N PHE A 172 3.79 6.42 -24.63
CA PHE A 172 2.88 6.78 -25.72
C PHE A 172 3.19 8.18 -26.25
N GLU A 173 3.27 9.18 -25.37
CA GLU A 173 3.56 10.56 -25.75
C GLU A 173 4.91 10.68 -26.49
N LYS A 174 5.92 9.94 -26.04
CA LYS A 174 7.23 9.86 -26.72
C LYS A 174 7.08 9.32 -28.14
N LYS A 175 6.30 8.25 -28.34
CA LYS A 175 6.08 7.69 -29.67
C LYS A 175 5.22 8.62 -30.54
N LEU A 176 4.24 9.29 -29.95
CA LEU A 176 3.39 10.25 -30.64
C LEU A 176 4.22 11.42 -31.18
N ARG A 177 5.12 11.98 -30.37
CA ARG A 177 6.05 13.04 -30.82
C ARG A 177 6.92 12.60 -31.99
N SER A 178 7.40 11.35 -31.96
CA SER A 178 8.17 10.78 -33.06
C SER A 178 7.39 10.65 -34.37
N LEU A 179 6.06 10.57 -34.35
CA LEU A 179 5.24 10.35 -35.54
C LEU A 179 4.59 11.64 -36.06
N VAL A 180 4.16 12.52 -35.15
CA VAL A 180 3.32 13.68 -35.46
C VAL A 180 4.05 15.02 -35.21
N GLY A 181 5.27 14.98 -34.69
CA GLY A 181 6.07 16.15 -34.36
C GLY A 181 5.82 16.69 -32.95
N GLU A 182 6.31 17.88 -32.66
CA GLU A 182 6.14 18.51 -31.33
C GLU A 182 4.69 18.98 -31.11
N PRO A 183 4.22 18.98 -29.84
CA PRO A 183 2.89 19.46 -29.52
C PRO A 183 2.73 20.92 -29.93
N LYS A 184 1.61 21.24 -30.58
CA LYS A 184 1.26 22.63 -30.85
C LYS A 184 0.89 23.28 -29.51
N PRO A 185 1.47 24.45 -29.15
CA PRO A 185 1.15 25.11 -27.89
C PRO A 185 -0.35 25.40 -27.81
N ALA A 186 -0.93 25.17 -26.63
CA ALA A 186 -2.34 25.38 -26.39
C ALA A 186 -2.73 26.84 -26.67
N ALA A 187 -3.92 27.08 -27.23
CA ALA A 187 -4.37 28.42 -27.63
C ALA A 187 -4.25 29.46 -26.49
N VAL A 188 -4.50 29.06 -25.25
CA VAL A 188 -4.42 29.91 -24.04
C VAL A 188 -2.99 30.34 -23.71
N GLU A 189 -1.99 29.47 -23.93
CA GLU A 189 -0.57 29.82 -23.76
C GLU A 189 -0.08 30.68 -24.92
N SER A 190 -0.61 30.46 -26.12
CA SER A 190 -0.27 31.26 -27.30
C SER A 190 -0.79 32.70 -27.22
N GLU A 191 -1.92 32.94 -26.55
CA GLU A 191 -2.43 34.30 -26.30
C GLU A 191 -1.67 35.00 -25.18
N ARG A 192 -1.42 34.31 -24.05
CA ARG A 192 -0.59 34.87 -22.96
C ARG A 192 0.85 35.17 -23.40
N ALA A 193 1.43 34.34 -24.28
CA ALA A 193 2.76 34.59 -24.83
C ALA A 193 2.80 35.74 -25.85
N LYS A 194 1.66 36.11 -26.45
CA LYS A 194 1.53 37.31 -27.29
C LYS A 194 1.35 38.57 -26.45
N GLU A 195 0.57 38.51 -25.38
CA GLU A 195 0.41 39.63 -24.43
C GLU A 195 1.70 39.94 -23.67
N ALA A 196 2.49 38.93 -23.31
CA ALA A 196 3.77 39.14 -22.62
C ALA A 196 4.91 39.68 -23.52
N LYS A 197 4.68 39.81 -24.84
CA LYS A 197 5.63 40.34 -25.81
C LYS A 197 5.20 41.69 -26.41
N ALA A 198 4.05 42.22 -26.00
CA ALA A 198 3.57 43.57 -26.32
C ALA A 198 3.89 44.53 -25.18
#